data_AF-X7YIQ1-F1
#
_entry.id   AF-X7YIQ1-F1
#
_cell.length_a   1.000
_cell.length_b   1.000
_cell.length_c   1.000
_cell.angle_alpha   90.00
_cell.angle_beta   90.00
_cell.angle_gamma   90.00
#
_symmetry.space_group_name_H-M   'P 1'
#
loop_
_entity.id
_entity.type
_entity.pdbx_description
1 polymer ?
#
loop_
_entity_poly.entity_id
_entity_poly.type
_entity_poly.pdbx_seq_one_letter_code
_entity_poly.pdbx_strand_id
1 'polypeptide(L)'
;MYGHTKLSGELAVLAALPEATVVRTAWVYTGGAGKDFVAAMRRLAAGDGIVEVVDDQTGSPTYVADLCAALLEVADGKVRAPVVHAANDGAVTRYAQARAVFEELGADPDRVRPVSSDHKPRRRAGRRIPRCLAGCRLRPD
;
A
#
# COMPACT_ATOMS: atom_id res chain seq x y z
N MET A 1 -8.38 14.11 7.92
CA MET A 1 -8.30 15.05 6.79
C MET A 1 -8.08 14.34 5.45
N TYR A 2 -6.95 13.65 5.20
CA TYR A 2 -6.69 12.98 3.90
C TYR A 2 -7.79 12.02 3.42
N GLY A 3 -8.22 11.06 4.25
CA GLY A 3 -9.25 10.10 3.85
C GLY A 3 -10.60 10.76 3.54
N HIS A 4 -10.92 11.85 4.24
CA HIS A 4 -12.15 12.61 4.01
C HIS A 4 -12.08 13.34 2.66
N THR A 5 -10.97 14.03 2.35
CA THR A 5 -10.83 14.73 1.07
C THR A 5 -10.78 13.76 -0.11
N LYS A 6 -10.21 12.55 0.06
CA LYS A 6 -10.28 11.50 -0.95
C LYS A 6 -11.70 11.00 -1.16
N LEU A 7 -12.43 10.67 -0.09
CA LEU A 7 -13.83 10.25 -0.19
C LEU A 7 -14.71 11.30 -0.87
N SER A 8 -14.55 12.59 -0.54
CA SER A 8 -15.28 13.67 -1.22
C SER A 8 -15.00 13.71 -2.72
N GLY A 9 -13.75 13.45 -3.14
CA GLY A 9 -13.40 13.34 -4.55
C GLY A 9 -14.02 12.13 -5.24
N GLU A 10 -14.02 10.96 -4.57
CA GLU A 10 -14.68 9.75 -5.08
C GLU A 10 -16.18 10.01 -5.34
N LEU A 11 -16.86 10.62 -4.37
CA LEU A 11 -18.28 10.97 -4.49
C LEU A 11 -18.55 11.99 -5.62
N ALA A 12 -17.68 13.00 -5.77
CA ALA A 12 -17.84 14.00 -6.82
C ALA A 12 -17.68 13.40 -8.23
N VAL A 13 -16.72 12.48 -8.42
CA VAL A 13 -16.53 11.78 -9.70
C VAL A 13 -17.74 10.93 -10.04
N LEU A 14 -18.22 10.12 -9.09
CA LEU A 14 -19.37 9.23 -9.32
C LEU A 14 -20.69 9.98 -9.53
N ALA A 15 -20.82 11.18 -8.97
CA ALA A 15 -21.97 12.05 -9.22
C ALA A 15 -21.94 12.69 -10.61
N ALA A 16 -20.76 13.08 -11.10
CA ALA A 16 -20.59 13.74 -12.39
C ALA A 16 -20.52 12.75 -13.58
N LEU A 17 -20.02 11.53 -13.33
CA LEU A 17 -19.81 10.50 -14.32
C LEU A 17 -20.20 9.13 -13.72
N PRO A 18 -21.49 8.74 -13.73
CA PRO A 18 -21.99 7.52 -13.11
C PRO A 18 -21.34 6.21 -13.61
N GLU A 19 -20.84 6.22 -14.84
CA GLU A 19 -20.11 5.14 -15.49
C GLU A 19 -18.61 5.09 -15.11
N ALA A 20 -18.11 6.07 -14.36
CA ALA A 20 -16.74 6.05 -13.87
C ALA A 20 -16.48 4.87 -12.93
N THR A 21 -15.25 4.39 -12.93
CA THR A 21 -14.75 3.43 -11.93
C THR A 21 -13.70 4.09 -11.06
N VAL A 22 -13.94 4.11 -9.74
CA VAL A 22 -12.96 4.56 -8.75
C VAL A 22 -12.14 3.37 -8.28
N VAL A 23 -10.83 3.42 -8.47
CA VAL A 23 -9.90 2.36 -8.02
C VAL A 23 -9.21 2.79 -6.71
N ARG A 24 -9.51 2.08 -5.62
CA ARG A 24 -8.87 2.25 -4.31
C ARG A 24 -7.65 1.35 -4.21
N THR A 25 -6.54 1.92 -3.74
CA THR A 25 -5.28 1.19 -3.53
C THR A 25 -4.60 1.63 -2.24
N ALA A 26 -3.60 0.87 -1.80
CA ALA A 26 -2.85 1.15 -0.59
C ALA A 26 -1.37 0.76 -0.74
N TRP A 27 -0.51 1.47 0.01
CA TRP A 27 0.91 1.14 0.19
C TRP A 27 1.66 0.89 -1.13
N VAL A 28 1.42 1.75 -2.12
CA VAL A 28 2.04 1.66 -3.44
C VAL A 28 3.56 1.84 -3.33
N TYR A 29 4.33 0.98 -4.01
CA TYR A 29 5.79 1.04 -4.05
C TYR A 29 6.34 0.66 -5.43
N THR A 30 7.55 1.14 -5.72
CA THR A 30 8.20 0.98 -7.04
C THR A 30 9.32 -0.04 -7.07
N GLY A 31 9.83 -0.47 -5.91
CA GLY A 31 10.98 -1.39 -5.80
C GLY A 31 12.34 -0.76 -6.15
N GLY A 32 12.36 0.48 -6.66
CA GLY A 32 13.57 1.21 -7.04
C GLY A 32 14.07 2.19 -5.97
N ALA A 33 14.85 3.18 -6.41
CA ALA A 33 15.47 4.20 -5.55
C ALA A 33 14.56 5.43 -5.26
N GLY A 34 13.24 5.26 -5.33
CA GLY A 34 12.26 6.35 -5.21
C GLY A 34 12.09 6.95 -3.80
N LYS A 35 10.96 7.61 -3.58
CA LYS A 35 10.58 8.23 -2.30
C LYS A 35 9.54 7.41 -1.52
N ASP A 36 9.27 6.18 -1.95
CA ASP A 36 8.34 5.28 -1.28
C ASP A 36 8.97 4.54 -0.08
N PHE A 37 8.15 3.80 0.65
CA PHE A 37 8.57 3.06 1.85
C PHE A 37 9.66 2.03 1.56
N VAL A 38 9.52 1.27 0.47
CA VAL A 38 10.48 0.22 0.09
C VAL A 38 11.81 0.87 -0.28
N ALA A 39 11.79 1.96 -1.04
CA ALA A 39 12.99 2.72 -1.36
C ALA A 39 13.71 3.27 -0.10
N ALA A 40 12.96 3.67 0.93
CA ALA A 40 13.54 4.06 2.21
C ALA A 40 14.20 2.87 2.93
N MET A 41 13.56 1.70 2.95
CA MET A 41 14.14 0.49 3.55
C MET A 41 15.40 0.03 2.80
N ARG A 42 15.40 0.10 1.45
CA ARG A 42 16.59 -0.21 0.63
C ARG A 42 17.79 0.67 1.01
N ARG A 43 17.57 1.98 1.23
CA ARG A 43 18.64 2.90 1.67
C ARG A 43 19.17 2.55 3.07
N LEU A 44 18.28 2.18 3.98
CA LEU A 44 18.67 1.83 5.36
C LEU A 44 19.38 0.48 5.44
N ALA A 45 18.99 -0.48 4.60
CA ALA A 45 19.62 -1.78 4.48
C ALA A 45 21.10 -1.67 4.06
N ALA A 46 21.45 -0.66 3.27
CA ALA A 46 22.82 -0.40 2.82
C ALA A 46 23.75 0.19 3.90
N GLY A 47 23.22 0.69 5.02
CA GLY A 47 24.02 1.06 6.19
C GLY A 47 24.05 -0.08 7.21
N ASP A 48 24.57 0.18 8.41
CA ASP A 48 24.73 -0.83 9.48
C ASP A 48 23.79 -0.61 10.70
N GLY A 49 23.01 0.48 10.70
CA GLY A 49 22.17 0.86 11.83
C GLY A 49 20.94 -0.02 12.05
N ILE A 50 20.41 0.02 13.27
CA ILE A 50 19.09 -0.55 13.62
C ILE A 50 17.97 0.33 13.05
N VAL A 51 16.91 -0.32 12.55
CA VAL A 51 15.74 0.34 11.97
C VAL A 51 14.49 -0.03 12.75
N GLU A 52 13.87 0.96 13.37
CA GLU A 52 12.60 0.76 14.07
C GLU A 52 11.41 0.96 13.12
N VAL A 53 10.53 -0.04 13.05
CA VAL A 53 9.37 -0.04 12.16
C VAL A 53 8.13 -0.44 12.93
N VAL A 54 7.02 0.27 12.66
CA VAL A 54 5.75 0.01 13.32
C VAL A 54 5.20 -1.38 12.99
N ASP A 55 4.77 -2.12 14.01
CA ASP A 55 4.25 -3.49 13.85
C ASP A 55 2.73 -3.58 14.10
N ASP A 56 2.09 -2.47 14.46
CA ASP A 56 0.64 -2.37 14.67
C ASP A 56 -0.11 -1.78 13.47
N GLN A 57 0.58 -1.54 12.35
CA GLN A 57 -0.02 -1.08 11.10
C GLN A 57 0.02 -2.21 10.08
N THR A 58 -1.15 -2.79 9.81
CA THR A 58 -1.35 -3.85 8.82
C THR A 58 -1.95 -3.31 7.52
N GLY A 59 -1.47 -3.80 6.38
CA GLY A 59 -1.99 -3.46 5.07
C GLY A 59 -1.44 -4.39 3.99
N SER A 60 -1.85 -4.15 2.76
CA SER A 60 -1.37 -4.89 1.58
C SER A 60 -0.49 -3.97 0.75
N PRO A 61 0.84 -4.20 0.70
CA PRO A 61 1.74 -3.53 -0.25
C PRO A 61 1.23 -3.68 -1.67
N THR A 62 1.37 -2.64 -2.49
CA THR A 62 0.97 -2.72 -3.90
C THR A 62 2.15 -2.32 -4.79
N TYR A 63 2.64 -3.25 -5.59
CA TYR A 63 3.67 -2.98 -6.57
C TYR A 63 3.08 -2.17 -7.72
N VAL A 64 3.78 -1.12 -8.13
CA VAL A 64 3.28 -0.18 -9.14
C VAL A 64 2.99 -0.86 -10.48
N ALA A 65 3.79 -1.85 -10.90
CA ALA A 65 3.57 -2.54 -12.18
C ALA A 65 2.26 -3.33 -12.16
N ASP A 66 1.97 -4.01 -11.05
CA ASP A 66 0.73 -4.78 -10.88
C ASP A 66 -0.48 -3.85 -10.81
N LEU A 67 -0.36 -2.71 -10.13
CA LEU A 67 -1.42 -1.70 -10.11
C LEU A 67 -1.68 -1.13 -11.51
N CYS A 68 -0.62 -0.85 -12.29
CA CYS A 68 -0.77 -0.39 -13.67
C CYS A 68 -1.49 -1.43 -14.54
N ALA A 69 -1.14 -2.71 -14.42
CA ALA A 69 -1.83 -3.78 -15.14
C ALA A 69 -3.32 -3.85 -14.76
N ALA A 70 -3.63 -3.78 -13.46
CA ALA A 70 -5.00 -3.78 -12.96
C ALA A 70 -5.81 -2.55 -13.45
N LEU A 71 -5.18 -1.37 -13.51
CA LEU A 71 -5.82 -0.17 -14.06
C LEU A 71 -6.12 -0.29 -15.56
N LEU A 72 -5.25 -0.94 -16.33
CA LEU A 72 -5.48 -1.21 -17.75
C LEU A 72 -6.65 -2.19 -17.95
N GLU A 73 -6.79 -3.20 -17.09
CA GLU A 73 -7.95 -4.11 -17.14
C GLU A 73 -9.28 -3.39 -16.88
N VAL A 74 -9.29 -2.45 -15.93
CA VAL A 74 -10.46 -1.58 -15.67
C VAL A 74 -10.73 -0.67 -16.88
N ALA A 75 -9.70 -0.05 -17.45
CA ALA A 75 -9.83 0.83 -18.61
C ALA A 75 -10.34 0.08 -19.86
N ASP A 76 -9.91 -1.18 -20.05
CA ASP A 76 -10.41 -2.09 -21.09
C ASP A 76 -11.85 -2.56 -20.84
N GLY A 77 -12.45 -2.20 -19.70
CA GLY A 77 -13.80 -2.59 -19.32
C GLY A 77 -13.96 -4.07 -18.96
N LYS A 78 -12.85 -4.77 -18.65
CA LYS A 78 -12.85 -6.16 -18.17
C LYS A 78 -13.41 -6.28 -16.76
N VAL A 79 -13.30 -5.21 -15.98
CA VAL A 79 -13.93 -5.06 -14.67
C VAL A 79 -14.81 -3.82 -14.70
N ARG A 80 -16.08 -3.98 -14.34
CA ARG A 80 -17.06 -2.88 -14.32
C ARG A 80 -17.73 -2.83 -12.96
N ALA A 81 -17.38 -1.82 -12.17
CA ALA A 81 -18.04 -1.48 -10.93
C ALA A 81 -17.77 -0.01 -10.59
N PRO A 82 -18.69 0.70 -9.90
CA PRO A 82 -18.46 2.09 -9.50
C PRO A 82 -17.20 2.26 -8.64
N VAL A 83 -16.90 1.25 -7.81
CA VAL A 83 -15.70 1.21 -6.96
C VAL A 83 -15.05 -0.16 -7.03
N VAL A 84 -13.72 -0.17 -7.18
CA VAL A 84 -12.89 -1.37 -7.23
C VAL A 84 -11.70 -1.22 -6.28
N HIS A 85 -11.30 -2.29 -5.60
CA HIS A 85 -10.08 -2.32 -4.79
C HIS A 85 -8.97 -3.05 -5.54
N ALA A 86 -7.80 -2.42 -5.63
CA ALA A 86 -6.60 -2.94 -6.26
C ALA A 86 -5.40 -2.87 -5.30
N ALA A 87 -4.99 -4.03 -4.80
CA ALA A 87 -3.78 -4.22 -4.00
C ALA A 87 -3.20 -5.61 -4.26
N ASN A 88 -1.90 -5.83 -4.00
CA ASN A 88 -1.39 -7.21 -4.04
C ASN A 88 -1.96 -8.04 -2.90
N ASP A 89 -1.81 -9.36 -3.02
CA ASP A 89 -2.26 -10.28 -2.00
C ASP A 89 -1.44 -10.21 -0.72
N GLY A 90 -2.06 -10.66 0.37
CA GLY A 90 -1.45 -10.76 1.68
C GLY A 90 -1.64 -9.48 2.46
N ALA A 91 -1.88 -9.65 3.76
CA ALA A 91 -1.84 -8.55 4.72
C ALA A 91 -0.56 -8.72 5.55
N VAL A 92 0.25 -7.68 5.59
CA VAL A 92 1.49 -7.66 6.37
C VAL A 92 1.57 -6.39 7.20
N THR A 93 2.28 -6.46 8.30
CA THR A 93 2.63 -5.26 9.06
C THR A 93 3.72 -4.48 8.31
N ARG A 94 3.89 -3.19 8.61
CA ARG A 94 5.03 -2.43 8.08
C ARG A 94 6.35 -3.06 8.49
N TYR A 95 6.44 -3.57 9.71
CA TYR A 95 7.58 -4.32 10.21
C TYR A 95 7.89 -5.55 9.37
N ALA A 96 6.89 -6.41 9.11
CA ALA A 96 7.05 -7.58 8.25
C ALA A 96 7.47 -7.19 6.82
N GLN A 97 6.87 -6.13 6.24
CA GLN A 97 7.29 -5.60 4.94
C GLN A 97 8.76 -5.15 4.93
N ALA A 98 9.22 -4.48 5.99
CA ALA A 98 10.60 -4.00 6.08
C ALA A 98 11.61 -5.16 6.17
N ARG A 99 11.31 -6.20 6.96
CA ARG A 99 12.17 -7.40 7.05
C ARG A 99 12.30 -8.09 5.70
N ALA A 100 11.19 -8.27 4.99
CA ALA A 100 11.21 -8.85 3.65
C ALA A 100 12.09 -8.05 2.67
N VAL A 101 12.11 -6.71 2.77
CA VAL A 101 13.02 -5.88 1.96
C VAL A 101 14.49 -6.11 2.34
N PHE A 102 14.80 -6.29 3.62
CA PHE A 102 16.18 -6.56 4.06
C PHE A 102 16.64 -7.93 3.57
N GLU A 103 15.80 -8.96 3.73
CA GLU A 103 16.04 -10.32 3.25
C GLU A 103 16.31 -10.35 1.74
N GLU A 104 15.46 -9.70 0.93
CA GLU A 104 15.60 -9.64 -0.53
C GLU A 104 16.91 -8.98 -0.98
N LEU A 105 17.48 -8.08 -0.17
CA LEU A 105 18.73 -7.39 -0.47
C LEU A 105 19.97 -8.11 0.11
N GLY A 106 19.79 -9.23 0.81
CA GLY A 106 20.86 -9.92 1.53
C GLY A 106 21.37 -9.17 2.77
N ALA A 107 20.60 -8.20 3.28
CA ALA A 107 20.89 -7.52 4.53
C ALA A 107 20.28 -8.28 5.72
N ASP A 108 20.81 -8.08 6.92
CA ASP A 108 20.32 -8.74 8.14
C ASP A 108 18.92 -8.21 8.55
N PRO A 109 17.84 -9.02 8.43
CA PRO A 109 16.49 -8.60 8.81
C PRO A 109 16.31 -8.39 10.31
N ASP A 110 17.19 -8.90 11.16
CA ASP A 110 17.13 -8.69 12.60
C ASP A 110 17.59 -7.29 13.00
N ARG A 111 18.16 -6.52 12.07
CA ARG A 111 18.35 -5.07 12.26
C ARG A 111 17.04 -4.30 12.27
N VAL A 112 15.95 -4.88 11.76
CA VAL A 112 14.61 -4.28 11.84
C VAL A 112 14.00 -4.65 13.20
N ARG A 113 13.61 -3.65 13.99
CA ARG A 113 12.99 -3.84 15.30
C ARG A 113 11.54 -3.34 15.31
N PRO A 114 10.60 -4.11 15.88
CA PRO A 114 9.21 -3.70 15.93
C PRO A 114 9.03 -2.59 16.98
N VAL A 115 8.21 -1.59 16.66
CA VAL A 115 7.75 -0.56 17.62
C VAL A 115 6.24 -0.38 17.52
N SER A 116 5.61 0.12 18.59
CA SER A 116 4.21 0.56 18.53
C SER A 116 4.11 1.90 17.81
N SER A 117 3.00 2.18 17.13
CA SER A 117 2.72 3.51 16.57
C SER A 117 2.64 4.61 17.64
N ASP A 118 2.40 4.24 18.90
CA ASP A 118 2.42 5.16 20.04
C ASP A 118 3.85 5.59 20.44
N HIS A 119 4.87 4.84 19.99
CA HIS A 119 6.28 5.14 20.29
C HIS A 119 6.82 6.34 19.48
N LYS A 120 6.17 6.70 18.36
CA LYS A 120 6.48 7.89 17.55
C LYS A 120 5.18 8.53 17.07
N PRO A 121 4.65 9.58 17.73
CA PRO A 121 3.36 10.15 17.38
C PRO A 121 3.43 10.83 16.01
N ARG A 122 2.99 10.14 14.96
CA ARG A 122 2.61 10.77 13.68
C ARG A 122 1.09 10.90 13.66
N ARG A 123 0.57 12.03 13.14
CA ARG A 123 -0.87 12.32 13.10
C ARG A 123 -1.69 11.14 12.56
N ARG A 124 -2.57 10.61 13.42
CA ARG A 124 -3.49 9.52 13.13
C ARG A 124 -4.53 9.95 12.10
N ALA A 125 -4.72 9.15 11.05
CA ALA A 125 -5.96 9.13 10.29
C ALA A 125 -6.50 7.71 10.40
N GLY A 126 -7.77 7.55 10.81
CA GLY A 126 -8.40 6.23 10.86
C GLY A 126 -8.30 5.54 9.50
N ARG A 127 -7.77 4.32 9.47
CA ARG A 127 -7.61 3.52 8.25
C ARG A 127 -8.49 2.28 8.38
N ARG A 128 -9.44 2.11 7.46
CA ARG A 128 -10.05 0.80 7.24
C ARG A 128 -9.07 -0.04 6.44
N ILE A 129 -8.93 -1.30 6.80
CA ILE A 129 -8.08 -2.28 6.13
C ILE A 129 -8.86 -2.77 4.89
N PRO A 130 -8.37 -2.56 3.66
CA PRO A 130 -8.89 -3.28 2.49
C PRO A 130 -8.59 -4.77 2.69
N ARG A 131 -9.59 -5.64 2.53
CA ARG A 131 -9.45 -7.08 2.75
C ARG A 131 -9.03 -7.74 1.43
N CYS A 132 -7.86 -8.39 1.39
CA CYS A 132 -7.27 -9.00 0.17
C CYS A 132 -7.35 -10.54 0.14
N LEU A 133 -7.34 -11.10 -1.07
CA LEU A 133 -7.17 -12.51 -1.43
C LEU A 133 -6.58 -12.62 -2.86
N ALA A 134 -5.38 -13.21 -2.99
CA ALA A 134 -4.54 -13.71 -4.10
C ALA A 134 -4.36 -12.89 -5.41
N GLY A 135 -3.12 -12.55 -5.80
CA GLY A 135 -2.80 -11.74 -6.99
C GLY A 135 -3.34 -10.31 -6.87
N CYS A 136 -2.99 -9.38 -7.76
CA CYS A 136 -3.71 -8.10 -7.81
C CYS A 136 -5.14 -8.38 -8.28
N ARG A 137 -6.04 -8.78 -7.37
CA ARG A 137 -7.43 -9.10 -7.69
C ARG A 137 -8.26 -7.85 -7.52
N LEU A 138 -8.67 -7.30 -8.66
CA LEU A 138 -9.74 -6.32 -8.73
C LEU A 138 -11.00 -6.92 -8.10
N ARG A 139 -11.50 -6.29 -7.03
CA ARG A 139 -12.77 -6.66 -6.41
C ARG A 139 -13.73 -5.47 -6.45
N PRO A 140 -14.96 -5.66 -6.96
CA PRO A 140 -16.03 -4.68 -6.73
C PRO A 140 -16.32 -4.59 -5.23
N ASP A 141 -16.68 -3.40 -4.76
CA ASP A 141 -17.25 -3.17 -3.42
C ASP A 141 -18.56 -3.97 -3.21
#